data_AF-A0A6V7KXU3-F1
#
_entry.id   AF-A0A6V7KXU3-F1
#
_cell.length_a   1.000
_cell.length_b   1.000
_cell.length_c   1.000
_cell.angle_alpha   90.00
_cell.angle_beta   90.00
_cell.angle_gamma   90.00
#
_symmetry.space_group_name_H-M   'P 1'
#
loop_
_entity.id
_entity.type
_entity.pdbx_description
1 polymer ?
#
loop_
_entity_poly.entity_id
_entity_poly.type
_entity_poly.pdbx_seq_one_letter_code
_entity_poly.pdbx_strand_id
1 'polypeptide(L)'
;DVAAVIEEVTESNPVILVGHSMGGAVAVRAAPLLKNLAGVTVIDVVEGTAMDALTSMQSFLRSRPASFTSIHQAIEWCVRSGQIRNVLSAKVSVPGQIKNTQTGKLATHDIEELLHSKDDSSENVSVIGIEREDVIPEDAHEDDDKDVDTTVTETSKSTSNSAKKYAWRINLSKTEKHWSGWFKGLSATFLDVPAPKLLLLAGIDRLDKDLTVGQMQ
;
A
#
# COMPACT_ATOMS: atom_id res chain seq x y z
N ASP A 1 20.26 -3.85 -4.53
CA ASP A 1 19.71 -2.84 -3.60
C ASP A 1 19.48 -3.39 -2.21
N VAL A 2 18.46 -4.23 -1.99
CA VAL A 2 18.13 -4.74 -0.64
C VAL A 2 19.34 -5.33 0.09
N ALA A 3 20.08 -6.23 -0.55
CA ALA A 3 21.27 -6.85 0.04
C ALA A 3 22.37 -5.83 0.38
N ALA A 4 22.66 -4.90 -0.53
CA ALA A 4 23.66 -3.86 -0.33
C ALA A 4 23.30 -2.92 0.83
N VAL A 5 22.02 -2.57 0.97
CA VAL A 5 21.55 -1.78 2.12
C VAL A 5 21.71 -2.60 3.41
N ILE A 6 21.25 -3.85 3.44
CA ILE A 6 21.35 -4.69 4.64
C ILE A 6 22.80 -4.89 5.09
N GLU A 7 23.73 -5.11 4.15
CA GLU A 7 25.15 -5.23 4.43
C GLU A 7 25.70 -3.98 5.12
N GLU A 8 25.26 -2.80 4.69
CA GLU A 8 25.67 -1.53 5.27
C GLU A 8 25.05 -1.26 6.65
N VAL A 9 23.75 -1.57 6.86
CA VAL A 9 23.04 -1.12 8.08
C VAL A 9 22.98 -2.14 9.21
N THR A 10 23.17 -3.44 8.93
CA THR A 10 22.84 -4.49 9.92
C THR A 10 24.02 -5.03 10.70
N GLU A 11 25.26 -4.68 10.34
CA GLU A 11 26.48 -5.14 11.03
C GLU A 11 26.50 -6.67 11.25
N SER A 12 25.97 -7.45 10.29
CA SER A 12 25.82 -8.92 10.37
C SER A 12 24.82 -9.45 11.41
N ASN A 13 24.02 -8.60 12.05
CA ASN A 13 22.93 -9.04 12.92
C ASN A 13 21.88 -9.87 12.15
N PRO A 14 21.23 -10.88 12.75
CA PRO A 14 20.21 -11.67 12.06
C PRO A 14 19.06 -10.82 11.48
N VAL A 15 18.66 -11.08 10.24
CA VAL A 15 17.63 -10.32 9.51
C VAL A 15 16.45 -11.19 9.12
N ILE A 16 15.24 -10.70 9.36
CA ILE A 16 14.01 -11.26 8.80
C ILE A 16 13.53 -10.35 7.68
N LEU A 17 13.41 -10.87 6.47
CA LEU A 17 12.82 -10.15 5.36
C LEU A 17 11.30 -10.25 5.42
N VAL A 18 10.60 -9.12 5.31
CA VAL A 18 9.14 -9.08 5.25
C VAL A 18 8.73 -8.26 4.04
N GLY A 19 7.99 -8.86 3.12
CA GLY A 19 7.61 -8.22 1.86
C GLY A 19 6.14 -8.41 1.52
N HIS A 20 5.45 -7.32 1.18
CA HIS A 20 4.07 -7.32 0.70
C HIS A 20 4.01 -7.15 -0.81
N SER A 21 3.17 -7.93 -1.51
CA SER A 21 2.96 -7.83 -2.96
C SER A 21 4.29 -7.84 -3.74
N MET A 22 4.58 -6.84 -4.59
CA MET A 22 5.89 -6.66 -5.24
C MET A 22 7.07 -6.78 -4.26
N GLY A 23 6.93 -6.23 -3.05
CA GLY A 23 7.95 -6.33 -2.00
C GLY A 23 8.20 -7.76 -1.54
N GLY A 24 7.20 -8.63 -1.58
CA GLY A 24 7.35 -10.07 -1.31
C GLY A 24 8.22 -10.73 -2.37
N ALA A 25 7.98 -10.44 -3.64
CA ALA A 25 8.83 -10.92 -4.73
C ALA A 25 10.29 -10.46 -4.60
N VAL A 26 10.50 -9.19 -4.25
CA VAL A 26 11.83 -8.65 -4.00
C VAL A 26 12.49 -9.31 -2.79
N ALA A 27 11.76 -9.51 -1.69
CA ALA A 27 12.27 -10.18 -0.49
C ALA A 27 12.74 -11.60 -0.78
N VAL A 28 11.93 -12.40 -1.47
CA VAL A 28 12.27 -13.77 -1.86
C VAL A 28 13.51 -13.82 -2.77
N ARG A 29 13.61 -12.91 -3.74
CA ARG A 29 14.77 -12.85 -4.65
C ARG A 29 16.04 -12.30 -3.97
N ALA A 30 15.89 -11.50 -2.91
CA ALA A 30 17.02 -10.97 -2.15
C ALA A 30 17.53 -11.96 -1.10
N ALA A 31 16.70 -12.87 -0.59
CA ALA A 31 17.04 -13.82 0.47
C ALA A 31 18.36 -14.59 0.21
N PRO A 32 18.63 -15.17 -0.99
CA PRO A 32 19.88 -15.89 -1.25
C PRO A 32 21.14 -15.02 -1.21
N LEU A 33 20.99 -13.69 -1.26
CA LEU A 33 22.12 -12.75 -1.23
C LEU A 33 22.53 -12.38 0.21
N LEU A 34 21.74 -12.77 1.22
CA LEU A 34 21.95 -12.39 2.62
C LEU A 34 22.60 -13.52 3.41
N LYS A 35 23.79 -13.23 3.99
CA LYS A 35 24.52 -14.19 4.82
C LYS A 35 23.91 -14.37 6.22
N ASN A 36 23.20 -13.36 6.71
CA ASN A 36 22.60 -13.26 8.03
C ASN A 36 21.06 -13.42 8.00
N LEU A 37 20.51 -14.09 6.99
CA LEU A 37 19.07 -14.32 6.88
C LEU A 37 18.57 -15.27 7.97
N ALA A 38 17.64 -14.80 8.79
CA ALA A 38 16.97 -15.55 9.86
C ALA A 38 15.56 -16.03 9.47
N GLY A 39 14.94 -15.42 8.45
CA GLY A 39 13.63 -15.82 7.97
C GLY A 39 13.10 -14.92 6.85
N VAL A 40 12.09 -15.41 6.14
CA VAL A 40 11.39 -14.65 5.09
C VAL A 40 9.87 -14.73 5.29
N THR A 41 9.21 -13.58 5.22
CA THR A 41 7.76 -13.44 5.27
C THR A 41 7.25 -12.80 4.01
N VAL A 42 6.27 -13.44 3.38
CA VAL A 42 5.59 -12.95 2.19
C VAL A 42 4.14 -12.64 2.56
N ILE A 43 3.69 -11.43 2.24
CA ILE A 43 2.34 -10.94 2.56
C ILE A 43 1.56 -10.74 1.26
N ASP A 44 0.43 -11.43 1.17
CA ASP A 44 -0.63 -11.28 0.17
C ASP A 44 -0.13 -11.33 -1.28
N VAL A 45 0.75 -12.30 -1.57
CA VAL A 45 1.18 -12.60 -2.93
C VAL A 45 1.46 -14.09 -3.09
N VAL A 46 0.90 -14.63 -4.16
CA VAL A 46 1.07 -16.00 -4.64
C VAL A 46 1.21 -15.93 -6.16
N GLU A 47 2.07 -16.74 -6.76
CA GLU A 47 2.40 -16.60 -8.19
C GLU A 47 1.17 -16.66 -9.09
N GLY A 48 0.32 -17.69 -8.95
CA GLY A 48 -0.85 -17.87 -9.80
C GLY A 48 -1.80 -16.67 -9.76
N THR A 49 -2.26 -16.31 -8.55
CA THR A 49 -3.20 -15.19 -8.37
C THR A 49 -2.58 -13.83 -8.72
N ALA A 50 -1.28 -13.65 -8.47
CA ALA A 50 -0.59 -12.42 -8.85
C ALA A 50 -0.52 -12.24 -10.36
N MET A 51 -0.26 -13.32 -11.11
CA MET A 51 -0.21 -13.30 -12.57
C MET A 51 -1.58 -12.99 -13.18
N ASP A 52 -2.66 -13.58 -12.64
CA ASP A 52 -4.03 -13.32 -13.09
C ASP A 52 -4.47 -11.87 -12.78
N ALA A 53 -4.03 -11.32 -11.64
CA ALA A 53 -4.35 -9.96 -11.21
C ALA A 53 -3.60 -8.85 -11.98
N LEU A 54 -2.59 -9.18 -12.80
CA LEU A 54 -1.82 -8.15 -13.53
C LEU A 54 -2.70 -7.33 -14.48
N THR A 55 -3.67 -7.98 -15.14
CA THR A 55 -4.59 -7.30 -16.06
C THR A 55 -5.54 -6.36 -15.32
N SER A 56 -6.06 -6.77 -14.16
CA SER A 56 -6.95 -5.93 -13.35
C SER A 56 -6.20 -4.74 -12.73
N MET A 57 -4.91 -4.89 -12.41
CA MET A 57 -4.08 -3.82 -11.86
C MET A 57 -4.00 -2.60 -12.81
N GLN A 58 -3.92 -2.80 -14.13
CA GLN A 58 -3.93 -1.67 -15.07
C GLN A 58 -5.24 -0.89 -15.07
N SER A 59 -6.37 -1.58 -14.93
CA SER A 59 -7.67 -0.92 -14.80
C SER A 59 -7.77 -0.12 -13.50
N PHE A 60 -7.27 -0.69 -12.39
CA PHE A 60 -7.17 0.02 -11.11
C PHE A 60 -6.25 1.24 -11.16
N LEU A 61 -5.07 1.15 -11.80
CA LEU A 61 -4.16 2.28 -11.92
C LEU A 61 -4.75 3.43 -12.75
N ARG A 62 -5.58 3.10 -13.75
CA ARG A 62 -6.27 4.09 -14.59
C ARG A 62 -7.44 4.78 -13.87
N SER A 63 -8.07 4.15 -12.88
CA SER A 63 -9.15 4.77 -12.10
C SER A 63 -8.65 5.77 -11.05
N ARG A 64 -7.34 5.80 -10.78
CA ARG A 64 -6.75 6.74 -9.83
C ARG A 64 -6.87 8.18 -10.32
N PRO A 65 -7.20 9.14 -9.43
CA PRO A 65 -7.10 10.56 -9.74
C PRO A 65 -5.69 10.91 -10.21
N ALA A 66 -5.58 11.71 -11.28
CA ALA A 66 -4.27 12.11 -11.80
C ALA A 66 -3.48 13.01 -10.82
N SER A 67 -4.20 13.71 -9.94
CA SER A 67 -3.65 14.68 -9.02
C SER A 67 -4.59 14.97 -7.86
N PHE A 68 -4.06 15.49 -6.76
CA PHE A 68 -4.81 15.93 -5.59
C PHE A 68 -4.51 17.39 -5.27
N THR A 69 -5.48 18.08 -4.70
CA THR A 69 -5.34 19.49 -4.26
C THR A 69 -4.66 19.58 -2.89
N SER A 70 -4.82 18.55 -2.05
CA SER A 70 -4.22 18.47 -0.71
C SER A 70 -3.86 17.03 -0.32
N ILE A 71 -3.02 16.88 0.70
CA ILE A 71 -2.71 15.58 1.33
C ILE A 71 -4.00 14.96 1.90
N HIS A 72 -4.88 15.77 2.50
CA HIS A 72 -6.14 15.31 3.06
C HIS A 72 -7.04 14.67 2.01
N GLN A 73 -7.18 15.29 0.83
CA GLN A 73 -7.97 14.74 -0.27
C GLN A 73 -7.40 13.39 -0.75
N ALA A 74 -6.07 13.25 -0.79
CA ALA A 74 -5.44 11.98 -1.14
C ALA A 74 -5.73 10.88 -0.10
N ILE A 75 -5.67 11.22 1.19
CA ILE A 75 -6.02 10.29 2.28
C ILE A 75 -7.49 9.87 2.17
N GLU A 76 -8.39 10.85 2.02
CA GLU A 76 -9.83 10.61 1.89
C GLU A 76 -10.13 9.68 0.71
N TRP A 77 -9.52 9.93 -0.46
CA TRP A 77 -9.70 9.07 -1.62
C TRP A 77 -9.20 7.64 -1.37
N CYS A 78 -8.04 7.45 -0.74
CA CYS A 78 -7.49 6.12 -0.41
C CYS A 78 -8.40 5.33 0.54
N VAL A 79 -9.04 6.00 1.50
CA VAL A 79 -9.99 5.36 2.42
C VAL A 79 -11.31 5.04 1.71
N ARG A 80 -11.91 6.02 1.03
CA ARG A 80 -13.22 5.86 0.36
C ARG A 80 -13.19 4.89 -0.81
N SER A 81 -12.07 4.78 -1.51
CA SER A 81 -11.88 3.78 -2.58
C SER A 81 -11.62 2.37 -2.06
N GLY A 82 -11.48 2.18 -0.74
CA GLY A 82 -11.14 0.89 -0.13
C GLY A 82 -9.67 0.49 -0.28
N GLN A 83 -8.82 1.33 -0.87
CA GLN A 83 -7.38 1.03 -1.02
C GLN A 83 -6.69 0.86 0.35
N ILE A 84 -7.10 1.65 1.35
CA ILE A 84 -6.62 1.53 2.73
C ILE A 84 -7.82 1.62 3.68
N ARG A 85 -8.19 0.49 4.30
CA ARG A 85 -9.34 0.44 5.22
C ARG A 85 -9.06 1.15 6.55
N ASN A 86 -7.83 1.09 7.05
CA ASN A 86 -7.46 1.73 8.32
C ASN A 86 -7.10 3.22 8.13
N VAL A 87 -7.94 4.10 8.68
CA VAL A 87 -7.78 5.56 8.57
C VAL A 87 -6.47 6.07 9.18
N LEU A 88 -6.03 5.54 10.32
CA LEU A 88 -4.77 5.93 10.95
C LEU A 88 -3.57 5.54 10.07
N SER A 89 -3.60 4.33 9.51
CA SER A 89 -2.60 3.87 8.55
C SER A 89 -2.58 4.73 7.28
N ALA A 90 -3.76 5.14 6.78
CA ALA A 90 -3.85 6.02 5.61
C ALA A 90 -3.22 7.39 5.89
N LYS A 91 -3.48 7.99 7.07
CA LYS A 91 -2.91 9.29 7.46
C LYS A 91 -1.37 9.28 7.48
N VAL A 92 -0.76 8.16 7.87
CA VAL A 92 0.71 8.02 7.93
C VAL A 92 1.32 7.62 6.58
N SER A 93 0.69 6.70 5.85
CA SER A 93 1.30 6.08 4.67
C SER A 93 1.04 6.82 3.36
N VAL A 94 -0.12 7.46 3.18
CA VAL A 94 -0.48 8.14 1.92
C VAL A 94 0.46 9.29 1.56
N PRO A 95 0.96 10.12 2.49
CA PRO A 95 1.94 11.16 2.16
C PRO A 95 3.21 10.62 1.48
N GLY A 96 3.63 9.39 1.78
CA GLY A 96 4.76 8.71 1.12
C GLY A 96 4.47 8.20 -0.30
N GLN A 97 3.19 8.16 -0.70
CA GLN A 97 2.72 7.71 -2.02
C GLN A 97 2.51 8.86 -3.01
N ILE A 98 2.52 10.10 -2.54
CA ILE A 98 2.34 11.30 -3.37
C ILE A 98 3.53 12.25 -3.25
N LYS A 99 3.68 13.13 -4.23
CA LYS A 99 4.71 14.16 -4.28
C LYS A 99 4.10 15.50 -4.65
N ASN A 100 4.70 16.57 -4.14
CA ASN A 100 4.34 17.93 -4.48
C ASN A 100 4.77 18.21 -5.93
N THR A 101 3.85 18.72 -6.75
CA THR A 101 4.06 18.95 -8.18
C THR A 101 5.01 20.11 -8.47
N GLN A 102 5.17 21.04 -7.54
CA GLN A 102 6.05 22.20 -7.66
C GLN A 102 7.48 21.89 -7.19
N THR A 103 7.63 21.24 -6.03
CA THR A 103 8.94 20.97 -5.43
C THR A 103 9.54 19.63 -5.88
N GLY A 104 8.71 18.71 -6.38
CA GLY A 104 9.11 17.34 -6.74
C GLY A 104 9.38 16.43 -5.52
N LYS A 105 9.36 16.96 -4.30
CA LYS A 105 9.59 16.21 -3.06
C LYS A 105 8.35 15.43 -2.63
N LEU A 106 8.56 14.39 -1.81
CA LEU A 106 7.45 13.64 -1.20
C LEU A 106 6.62 14.54 -0.30
N ALA A 107 5.31 14.33 -0.27
CA ALA A 107 4.41 15.14 0.53
C ALA A 107 4.65 14.99 2.05
N THR A 108 5.41 14.00 2.49
CA THR A 108 5.91 13.91 3.87
C THR A 108 6.67 15.16 4.31
N HIS A 109 7.38 15.84 3.40
CA HIS A 109 8.12 17.07 3.72
C HIS A 109 7.19 18.27 3.93
N ASP A 110 6.01 18.25 3.33
CA ASP A 110 5.03 19.33 3.45
C ASP A 110 4.24 19.23 4.77
N ILE A 111 4.35 18.11 5.52
CA ILE A 111 3.57 17.88 6.75
C ILE A 111 3.97 18.88 7.84
N GLU A 112 5.27 19.06 8.08
CA GLU A 112 5.76 19.97 9.12
C GLU A 112 5.28 21.40 8.86
N GLU A 113 5.43 21.90 7.63
CA GLU A 113 4.93 23.23 7.24
C GLU A 113 3.41 23.37 7.47
N LEU A 114 2.64 22.32 7.17
CA LEU A 114 1.19 22.32 7.39
C LEU A 114 0.81 22.30 8.88
N LEU A 115 1.58 21.62 9.72
CA LEU A 115 1.35 21.60 11.17
C LEU A 115 1.66 22.98 11.79
N HIS A 116 2.79 23.59 11.43
CA HIS A 116 3.15 24.92 11.91
C HIS A 116 2.18 26.01 11.41
N SER A 117 1.61 25.87 10.21
CA SER A 117 0.61 26.81 9.69
C SER A 117 -0.75 26.77 10.41
N LYS A 118 -1.02 25.73 11.22
CA LYS A 118 -2.28 25.56 11.96
C LYS A 118 -2.20 26.02 13.42
N ASP A 119 -1.00 26.22 13.96
CA ASP A 119 -0.81 26.60 15.36
C ASP A 119 -1.16 28.07 15.66
N ASP A 120 -1.41 28.89 14.63
CA ASP A 120 -1.93 30.28 14.78
C ASP A 120 -3.47 30.36 14.83
N SER A 121 -4.18 29.22 14.75
CA SER A 121 -5.63 29.15 14.95
C SER A 121 -5.96 28.00 15.90
N SER A 122 -5.94 28.30 17.19
CA SER A 122 -6.17 27.37 18.29
C SER A 122 -7.59 26.77 18.31
N GLU A 123 -7.68 25.47 18.08
CA GLU A 123 -8.67 24.63 18.77
C GLU A 123 -7.99 23.36 19.28
N ASN A 124 -8.07 23.15 20.59
CA ASN A 124 -7.51 22.02 21.34
C ASN A 124 -8.03 20.68 20.79
N VAL A 125 -7.18 19.91 20.12
CA VAL A 125 -7.47 18.49 19.86
C VAL A 125 -6.94 17.67 21.04
N SER A 126 -7.82 17.38 21.99
CA SER A 126 -7.57 16.39 23.03
C SER A 126 -7.21 15.05 22.39
N VAL A 127 -6.13 14.43 22.87
CA VAL A 127 -5.72 13.08 22.48
C VAL A 127 -6.81 12.10 22.90
N ILE A 128 -7.68 11.72 21.97
CA ILE A 128 -8.64 10.64 22.16
C ILE A 128 -7.85 9.33 22.09
N GLY A 129 -7.71 8.65 23.22
CA GLY A 129 -7.30 7.25 23.24
C GLY A 129 -8.37 6.44 22.51
N ILE A 130 -8.03 5.91 21.34
CA ILE A 130 -8.93 5.06 20.56
C ILE A 130 -8.60 3.62 20.94
N GLU A 131 -9.52 2.98 21.66
CA GLU A 131 -9.53 1.55 21.88
C GLU A 131 -9.61 0.81 20.53
N ARG A 132 -8.85 -0.28 20.41
CA ARG A 132 -8.82 -1.11 19.21
C ARG A 132 -10.05 -2.02 19.18
N GLU A 133 -11.10 -1.57 18.52
CA GLU A 133 -12.17 -2.45 18.04
C GLU A 133 -11.81 -2.95 16.65
N ASP A 134 -11.02 -4.02 16.69
CA ASP A 134 -10.56 -4.79 15.55
C ASP A 134 -11.72 -5.59 14.90
N VAL A 135 -11.68 -5.68 13.56
CA VAL A 135 -12.36 -6.65 12.66
C VAL A 135 -13.86 -6.41 12.33
N ILE A 136 -14.15 -6.23 11.04
CA ILE A 136 -15.51 -6.42 10.47
C ILE A 136 -15.39 -7.38 9.26
N PRO A 137 -16.30 -8.37 9.11
CA PRO A 137 -16.12 -9.51 8.23
C PRO A 137 -16.31 -9.16 6.77
N GLU A 138 -15.62 -9.90 5.91
CA GLU A 138 -15.80 -9.90 4.46
C GLU A 138 -16.73 -11.03 4.06
N ASP A 139 -17.89 -10.68 3.51
CA ASP A 139 -18.47 -11.26 2.28
C ASP A 139 -19.91 -10.79 2.06
N ALA A 140 -20.17 -10.24 0.87
CA ALA A 140 -21.26 -10.60 -0.06
C ALA A 140 -21.47 -9.45 -1.05
N HIS A 141 -21.18 -9.73 -2.32
CA HIS A 141 -21.83 -9.05 -3.42
C HIS A 141 -23.34 -9.31 -3.30
N GLU A 142 -24.16 -8.25 -3.31
CA GLU A 142 -25.50 -8.27 -3.91
C GLU A 142 -25.98 -6.83 -4.10
N ASP A 143 -26.52 -6.60 -5.30
CA ASP A 143 -27.21 -5.39 -5.72
C ASP A 143 -28.41 -5.09 -4.80
N ASP A 144 -28.62 -3.82 -4.43
CA ASP A 144 -29.98 -3.26 -4.36
C ASP A 144 -29.96 -1.72 -4.23
N ASP A 145 -30.61 -1.09 -5.20
CA ASP A 145 -31.07 0.30 -5.21
C ASP A 145 -31.95 0.60 -3.99
N LYS A 146 -31.68 1.67 -3.23
CA LYS A 146 -32.72 2.53 -2.63
C LYS A 146 -32.28 3.98 -2.47
N ASP A 147 -33.05 4.85 -3.13
CA ASP A 147 -33.16 6.29 -2.94
C ASP A 147 -33.33 6.70 -1.48
N VAL A 148 -32.55 7.70 -1.04
CA VAL A 148 -32.94 8.62 0.02
C VAL A 148 -32.56 10.04 -0.39
N ASP A 149 -33.60 10.80 -0.71
CA ASP A 149 -33.62 12.24 -0.91
C ASP A 149 -33.27 12.99 0.38
N THR A 150 -32.33 13.92 0.31
CA THR A 150 -32.23 15.00 1.29
C THR A 150 -31.65 16.24 0.63
N THR A 151 -32.56 17.15 0.28
CA THR A 151 -32.35 18.54 -0.10
C THR A 151 -31.31 19.26 0.78
N VAL A 152 -30.25 19.80 0.18
CA VAL A 152 -29.40 20.84 0.79
C VAL A 152 -29.12 21.96 -0.20
N THR A 153 -29.78 23.07 0.09
CA THR A 153 -29.58 24.48 -0.22
C THR A 153 -28.28 24.87 -0.94
N GLU A 154 -28.45 25.42 -2.15
CA GLU A 154 -27.42 26.12 -2.90
C GLU A 154 -26.85 27.28 -2.08
N THR A 155 -25.56 27.21 -1.76
CA THR A 155 -24.77 28.40 -1.39
C THR A 155 -23.61 28.50 -2.37
N SER A 156 -23.78 29.40 -3.33
CA SER A 156 -22.76 29.87 -4.26
C SER A 156 -21.45 30.21 -3.54
N LYS A 157 -20.42 29.38 -3.71
CA LYS A 157 -19.03 29.70 -3.36
C LYS A 157 -18.18 29.76 -4.63
N SER A 158 -17.60 30.94 -4.82
CA SER A 158 -16.56 31.30 -5.78
C SER A 158 -15.61 30.14 -6.09
N THR A 159 -15.51 29.79 -7.37
CA THR A 159 -14.49 28.91 -7.94
C THR A 159 -13.10 29.55 -7.77
N SER A 160 -12.46 29.35 -6.62
CA SER A 160 -11.01 29.45 -6.55
C SER A 160 -10.45 28.24 -7.28
N ASN A 161 -9.66 28.49 -8.32
CA ASN A 161 -9.01 27.46 -9.11
C ASN A 161 -7.99 26.75 -8.19
N SER A 162 -8.43 25.73 -7.44
CA SER A 162 -7.57 25.05 -6.46
C SER A 162 -6.47 24.34 -7.25
N ALA A 163 -5.27 24.91 -7.26
CA ALA A 163 -4.16 24.35 -8.00
C ALA A 163 -3.90 22.90 -7.56
N LYS A 164 -3.80 22.00 -8.54
CA LYS A 164 -3.45 20.58 -8.35
C LYS A 164 -2.03 20.48 -7.77
N LYS A 165 -1.92 20.42 -6.44
CA LYS A 165 -0.64 20.51 -5.70
C LYS A 165 0.12 19.19 -5.61
N TYR A 166 -0.56 18.05 -5.68
CA TYR A 166 0.05 16.74 -5.49
C TYR A 166 -0.26 15.78 -6.64
N ALA A 167 0.68 14.88 -6.91
CA ALA A 167 0.52 13.78 -7.86
C ALA A 167 1.15 12.50 -7.28
N TRP A 168 0.81 11.34 -7.84
CA TRP A 168 1.43 10.08 -7.44
C TRP A 168 2.96 10.13 -7.56
N ARG A 169 3.66 9.60 -6.56
CA ARG A 169 5.12 9.55 -6.50
C ARG A 169 5.71 8.85 -7.73
N ILE A 170 5.07 7.75 -8.13
CA ILE A 170 5.48 6.91 -9.25
C ILE A 170 4.28 6.64 -10.17
N ASN A 171 4.53 6.63 -11.48
CA ASN A 171 3.59 6.07 -12.44
C ASN A 171 3.85 4.56 -12.52
N LEU A 172 3.07 3.78 -11.75
CA LEU A 172 3.28 2.34 -11.64
C LEU A 172 3.03 1.61 -12.97
N SER A 173 2.14 2.09 -13.84
CA SER A 173 1.89 1.48 -15.15
C SER A 173 3.15 1.43 -16.03
N LYS A 174 4.09 2.38 -15.86
CA LYS A 174 5.38 2.34 -16.59
C LYS A 174 6.28 1.16 -16.20
N THR A 175 5.98 0.50 -15.08
CA THR A 175 6.74 -0.66 -14.59
C THR A 175 6.17 -2.00 -15.08
N GLU A 176 5.07 -2.00 -15.84
CA GLU A 176 4.35 -3.19 -16.31
C GLU A 176 5.25 -4.26 -16.93
N LYS A 177 6.22 -3.83 -17.75
CA LYS A 177 7.19 -4.73 -18.40
C LYS A 177 8.00 -5.57 -17.40
N HIS A 178 8.04 -5.20 -16.13
CA HIS A 178 8.75 -5.91 -15.07
C HIS A 178 7.85 -6.82 -14.24
N TRP A 179 6.52 -6.65 -14.29
CA TRP A 179 5.59 -7.32 -13.36
C TRP A 179 5.65 -8.84 -13.46
N SER A 180 5.66 -9.38 -14.68
CA SER A 180 5.84 -10.82 -14.89
C SER A 180 7.16 -11.33 -14.30
N GLY A 181 8.24 -10.54 -14.40
CA GLY A 181 9.53 -10.88 -13.82
C GLY A 181 9.55 -10.84 -12.29
N TRP A 182 8.61 -10.16 -11.64
CA TRP A 182 8.48 -10.20 -10.19
C TRP A 182 7.90 -11.53 -9.73
N PHE A 183 6.80 -11.96 -10.34
CA PHE A 183 5.97 -13.06 -9.83
C PHE A 183 6.27 -14.43 -10.47
N LYS A 184 6.80 -14.48 -11.70
CA LYS A 184 7.11 -15.75 -12.35
C LYS A 184 8.19 -16.53 -11.59
N GLY A 185 7.89 -17.79 -11.26
CA GLY A 185 8.70 -18.67 -10.43
C GLY A 185 8.79 -18.27 -8.96
N LEU A 186 7.93 -17.35 -8.49
CA LEU A 186 8.00 -16.84 -7.12
C LEU A 186 7.71 -17.94 -6.09
N SER A 187 6.71 -18.80 -6.33
CA SER A 187 6.31 -19.83 -5.37
C SER A 187 7.44 -20.86 -5.17
N ALA A 188 8.02 -21.36 -6.27
CA ALA A 188 9.20 -22.23 -6.21
C ALA A 188 10.40 -21.56 -5.52
N THR A 189 10.72 -20.32 -5.90
CA THR A 189 11.85 -19.59 -5.30
C THR A 189 11.63 -19.35 -3.80
N PHE A 190 10.39 -19.08 -3.37
CA PHE A 190 10.04 -18.92 -1.96
C PHE A 190 10.26 -20.21 -1.18
N LEU A 191 9.80 -21.35 -1.71
CA LEU A 191 9.96 -22.66 -1.07
C LEU A 191 11.44 -23.05 -0.93
N ASP A 192 12.27 -22.71 -1.92
CA ASP A 192 13.71 -23.00 -1.96
C ASP A 192 14.54 -22.14 -0.97
N VAL A 193 13.97 -21.11 -0.34
CA VAL A 193 14.72 -20.29 0.63
C VAL A 193 15.12 -21.15 1.84
N PRO A 194 16.44 -21.24 2.17
CA PRO A 194 16.95 -22.09 3.25
C PRO A 194 16.82 -21.41 4.63
N ALA A 195 15.65 -20.85 4.91
CA ALA A 195 15.31 -20.22 6.18
C ALA A 195 13.85 -20.52 6.56
N PRO A 196 13.44 -20.28 7.82
CA PRO A 196 12.03 -20.25 8.20
C PRO A 196 11.23 -19.31 7.30
N LYS A 197 10.05 -19.79 6.89
CA LYS A 197 9.17 -19.13 5.92
C LYS A 197 7.81 -18.88 6.56
N LEU A 198 7.24 -17.71 6.32
CA LEU A 198 5.88 -17.36 6.70
C LEU A 198 5.15 -16.78 5.50
N LEU A 199 3.96 -17.30 5.21
CA LEU A 199 3.06 -16.76 4.20
C LEU A 199 1.81 -16.23 4.91
N LEU A 200 1.51 -14.94 4.73
CA LEU A 200 0.31 -14.31 5.26
C LEU A 200 -0.59 -13.93 4.10
N LEU A 201 -1.76 -14.56 4.00
CA LEU A 201 -2.75 -14.27 2.96
C LEU A 201 -3.96 -13.57 3.58
N ALA A 202 -4.49 -12.56 2.88
CA ALA A 202 -5.71 -11.91 3.31
C ALA A 202 -6.96 -12.79 3.11
N GLY A 203 -6.90 -13.78 2.21
CA GLY A 203 -7.95 -14.76 1.99
C GLY A 203 -7.39 -16.12 1.58
N ILE A 204 -8.08 -17.20 1.95
CA ILE A 204 -7.65 -18.58 1.73
C ILE A 204 -7.67 -18.99 0.24
N ASP A 205 -8.45 -18.29 -0.59
CA ASP A 205 -8.64 -18.59 -2.02
C ASP A 205 -7.42 -18.28 -2.89
N ARG A 206 -6.35 -17.76 -2.27
CA ARG A 206 -5.17 -17.27 -2.96
C ARG A 206 -4.02 -18.27 -3.05
N LEU A 207 -4.14 -19.44 -2.40
CA LEU A 207 -3.12 -20.49 -2.46
C LEU A 207 -3.05 -21.12 -3.86
N ASP A 208 -1.84 -21.19 -4.43
CA ASP A 208 -1.58 -21.92 -5.66
C ASP A 208 -1.19 -23.37 -5.35
N LYS A 209 -1.03 -24.18 -6.40
CA LYS A 209 -0.73 -25.61 -6.27
C LYS A 209 0.56 -25.86 -5.49
N ASP A 210 1.62 -25.08 -5.74
CA ASP A 210 2.94 -25.28 -5.13
C ASP A 210 2.91 -24.92 -3.65
N LEU A 211 2.27 -23.80 -3.27
CA LEU A 211 2.10 -23.40 -1.87
C LEU A 211 1.12 -24.31 -1.13
N THR A 212 0.10 -24.85 -1.81
CA THR A 212 -0.79 -25.87 -1.24
C THR A 212 0.00 -27.13 -0.86
N VAL A 213 0.89 -27.60 -1.74
CA VAL A 213 1.76 -28.75 -1.46
C VAL A 213 2.76 -28.42 -0.34
N GLY A 214 3.37 -27.25 -0.39
CA GLY A 214 4.33 -26.80 0.63
C GLY A 214 3.72 -26.65 2.04
N GLN A 215 2.43 -26.31 2.15
CA GLN A 215 1.73 -26.24 3.43
C GLN A 215 1.51 -27.61 4.09
N MET A 216 1.47 -28.68 3.29
CA MET A 216 1.20 -30.04 3.77
C MET A 216 2.48 -30.80 4.20
N GLN A 217 3.66 -30.22 4.01
CA GLN A 217 4.96 -30.80 4.33
C GLN A 217 5.54 -30.21 5.63
#